data_AF-A0A1C5PJG8-F1
#
_entry.id   AF-A0A1C5PJG8-F1
#
_cell.length_a   1.000
_cell.length_b   1.000
_cell.length_c   1.000
_cell.angle_alpha   90.00
_cell.angle_beta   90.00
_cell.angle_gamma   90.00
#
_symmetry.space_group_name_H-M   'P 1'
#
loop_
_entity.id
_entity.type
_entity.pdbx_description
1 polymer ?
#
loop_
_entity_poly.entity_id
_entity_poly.type
_entity_poly.pdbx_seq_one_letter_code
_entity_poly.pdbx_strand_id
1 'polypeptide(L)'
;MVFEYILKKNSLDPATDLHIDQSIDFGSTAAAFSGGQGDFTVEFEPGASTLEKEGKGYVVASLGVDSGYVPYTAYSAKQSYLKAHPEVIQGFTNALQKGMDYVQSHTPEEIAQVIAPQFAETDLADITTIVTRYYEQDTWKDNLIFEEKSFELLQDILAEAEELENRVPYEALVTTEFAEKAVEK
;
A
#
# COMPACT_ATOMS: atom_id res chain seq x y z
N MET A 1 -10.91 -0.22 9.35
CA MET A 1 -10.86 -1.34 8.37
C MET A 1 -9.63 -2.25 8.53
N VAL A 2 -8.47 -2.00 7.90
CA VAL A 2 -7.33 -2.96 7.90
C VAL A 2 -6.79 -3.23 9.31
N PHE A 3 -6.63 -2.18 10.12
CA PHE A 3 -6.18 -2.35 11.52
C PHE A 3 -7.15 -3.20 12.33
N GLU A 4 -8.45 -2.93 12.23
CA GLU A 4 -9.50 -3.72 12.89
C GLU A 4 -9.53 -5.18 12.43
N TYR A 5 -9.32 -5.42 11.14
CA TYR A 5 -9.19 -6.77 10.59
C TYR A 5 -8.00 -7.52 11.21
N ILE A 6 -6.85 -6.85 11.34
CA ILE A 6 -5.65 -7.43 11.99
C ILE A 6 -5.94 -7.72 13.47
N LEU A 7 -6.62 -6.81 14.19
CA LEU A 7 -6.99 -7.01 15.59
C LEU A 7 -7.87 -8.25 15.76
N LYS A 8 -8.94 -8.37 14.96
CA LYS A 8 -9.85 -9.52 14.99
C LYS A 8 -9.13 -10.83 14.63
N LYS A 9 -8.23 -10.82 13.64
CA LYS A 9 -7.36 -11.96 13.29
C LYS A 9 -6.48 -12.41 14.47
N ASN A 10 -6.13 -11.48 15.36
CA ASN A 10 -5.39 -11.73 16.59
C ASN A 10 -6.29 -11.91 17.82
N SER A 11 -7.58 -12.18 17.62
CA SER A 11 -8.57 -12.43 18.69
C SER A 11 -8.79 -11.24 19.64
N LEU A 12 -8.57 -10.01 19.16
CA LEU A 12 -8.92 -8.78 19.87
C LEU A 12 -10.21 -8.20 19.29
N ASP A 13 -11.12 -7.77 20.17
CA ASP A 13 -12.36 -7.08 19.80
C ASP A 13 -12.13 -5.55 19.75
N PRO A 14 -12.16 -4.92 18.56
CA PRO A 14 -11.95 -3.48 18.42
C PRO A 14 -12.98 -2.60 19.16
N ALA A 15 -14.13 -3.16 19.54
CA ALA A 15 -15.19 -2.42 20.23
C ALA A 15 -15.03 -2.44 21.76
N THR A 16 -14.31 -3.41 22.32
CA THR A 16 -14.23 -3.60 23.79
C THR A 16 -12.83 -3.66 24.35
N ASP A 17 -11.84 -4.17 23.60
CA ASP A 17 -10.50 -4.40 24.12
C ASP A 17 -9.61 -3.16 24.05
N LEU A 18 -9.99 -2.19 23.21
CA LEU A 18 -9.29 -0.92 23.02
C LEU A 18 -10.25 0.18 22.55
N HIS A 19 -9.73 1.40 22.43
CA HIS A 19 -10.44 2.52 21.84
C HIS A 19 -9.69 3.01 20.59
N ILE A 20 -10.40 3.06 19.46
CA ILE A 20 -9.88 3.59 18.20
C ILE A 20 -10.52 4.95 17.96
N ASP A 21 -9.73 6.01 18.01
CA ASP A 21 -10.17 7.36 17.65
C ASP A 21 -10.11 7.54 16.12
N GLN A 22 -11.29 7.51 15.49
CA GLN A 22 -11.45 7.74 14.05
C GLN A 22 -11.90 9.18 13.73
N SER A 23 -11.93 10.08 14.73
CA SER A 23 -12.36 11.48 14.55
C SER A 23 -11.25 12.39 14.03
N ILE A 24 -10.00 11.94 14.09
CA ILE A 24 -8.82 12.68 13.65
C ILE A 24 -8.61 12.43 12.16
N ASP A 25 -8.46 13.52 11.39
CA ASP A 25 -8.09 13.42 9.99
C ASP A 25 -6.75 12.70 9.82
N PHE A 26 -6.67 11.82 8.83
CA PHE A 26 -5.47 11.02 8.60
C PHE A 26 -4.19 11.85 8.44
N GLY A 27 -4.26 13.04 7.81
CA GLY A 27 -3.10 13.93 7.67
C GLY A 27 -2.65 14.58 8.99
N SER A 28 -3.41 14.41 10.07
CA SER A 28 -3.20 15.04 11.38
C SER A 28 -2.85 14.04 12.49
N THR A 29 -2.84 12.73 12.22
CA THR A 29 -2.63 11.69 13.24
C THR A 29 -1.24 11.79 13.88
N ALA A 30 -0.18 12.01 13.10
CA ALA A 30 1.18 12.18 13.63
C ALA A 30 1.28 13.39 14.58
N ALA A 31 0.67 14.52 14.20
CA ALA A 31 0.65 15.72 15.03
C ALA A 31 -0.12 15.49 16.34
N ALA A 32 -1.30 14.85 16.26
CA ALA A 32 -2.09 14.51 17.44
C ALA A 32 -1.34 13.57 18.40
N PHE A 33 -0.70 12.54 17.86
CA PHE A 33 0.12 11.60 18.62
C PHE A 33 1.29 12.28 19.31
N SER A 34 2.06 13.10 18.58
CA SER A 34 3.17 13.87 19.17
C SER A 34 2.73 14.87 20.25
N GLY A 35 1.46 15.30 20.19
CA GLY A 35 0.78 16.13 21.18
C GLY A 35 0.24 15.37 22.38
N GLY A 36 0.42 14.05 22.44
CA GLY A 36 0.03 13.19 23.55
C GLY A 36 -1.37 12.57 23.43
N GLN A 37 -1.97 12.55 22.23
CA GLN A 37 -3.23 11.85 22.00
C GLN A 37 -2.99 10.41 21.55
N GLY A 38 -3.52 9.46 22.32
CA GLY A 38 -3.41 8.03 22.05
C GLY A 38 -2.07 7.41 22.46
N ASP A 39 -2.08 6.10 22.71
CA ASP A 39 -0.87 5.33 23.02
C ASP A 39 -0.12 4.85 21.77
N PHE A 40 -0.85 4.75 20.65
CA PHE A 40 -0.36 4.36 19.32
C PHE A 40 -1.02 5.23 18.25
N THR A 41 -0.36 5.36 17.11
CA THR A 41 -0.94 5.93 15.89
C THR A 41 -0.63 5.04 14.69
N VAL A 42 -1.51 5.04 13.69
CA VAL A 42 -1.31 4.36 12.41
C VAL A 42 -0.86 5.39 11.39
N GLU A 43 0.37 5.24 10.90
CA GLU A 43 1.00 6.23 10.03
C GLU A 43 1.44 5.62 8.70
N PHE A 44 1.32 6.41 7.62
CA PHE A 44 2.06 6.19 6.39
C PHE A 44 3.36 7.00 6.41
N GLU A 45 4.24 6.73 5.44
CA GLU A 45 5.37 7.59 5.19
C GLU A 45 4.91 8.87 4.49
N PRO A 46 5.50 10.05 4.81
CA PRO A 46 6.67 10.24 5.68
C PRO A 46 6.35 10.45 7.18
N GLY A 47 5.09 10.33 7.60
CA GLY A 47 4.65 10.60 8.98
C GLY A 47 5.38 9.73 10.02
N ALA A 48 5.50 8.42 9.74
CA ALA A 48 6.23 7.49 10.58
C ALA A 48 7.71 7.89 10.77
N SER A 49 8.43 8.13 9.67
CA SER A 49 9.83 8.55 9.72
C SER A 49 10.02 9.92 10.38
N THR A 50 9.06 10.84 10.22
CA THR A 50 9.08 12.16 10.87
C THR A 50 9.01 12.03 12.39
N LEU A 51 8.08 11.20 12.91
CA LEU A 51 7.96 10.96 14.35
C LEU A 51 9.23 10.34 14.94
N GLU A 52 9.86 9.41 14.23
CA GLU A 52 11.14 8.81 14.62
C GLU A 52 12.27 9.83 14.67
N LYS A 53 12.41 10.64 13.62
CA LYS A 53 13.43 11.68 13.49
C LYS A 53 13.33 12.75 14.58
N GLU A 54 12.12 13.09 14.99
CA GLU A 54 11.85 14.05 16.06
C GLU A 54 11.93 13.44 17.48
N GLY A 55 12.15 12.12 17.59
CA GLY A 55 12.14 11.41 18.88
C GLY A 55 10.77 11.43 19.56
N LYS A 56 9.70 11.55 18.77
CA LYS A 56 8.29 11.62 19.24
C LYS A 56 7.55 10.30 19.14
N GLY A 57 8.14 9.31 18.47
CA GLY A 57 7.60 7.97 18.35
C GLY A 57 8.62 7.03 17.72
N TYR A 58 8.23 5.78 17.56
CA TYR A 58 8.97 4.79 16.80
C TYR A 58 8.03 3.72 16.28
N VAL A 59 8.35 3.13 15.13
CA VAL A 59 7.53 2.06 14.54
C VAL A 59 7.73 0.76 15.30
N VAL A 60 6.63 0.16 15.74
CA VAL A 60 6.60 -1.11 16.50
C VAL A 60 6.11 -2.30 15.69
N ALA A 61 5.35 -2.05 14.62
CA ALA A 61 4.74 -3.08 13.77
C ALA A 61 4.41 -2.51 12.37
N SER A 62 4.27 -3.39 11.37
CA SER A 62 3.77 -3.04 10.03
C SER A 62 2.44 -3.71 9.79
N LEU A 63 1.39 -2.90 9.62
CA LEU A 63 0.06 -3.41 9.29
C LEU A 63 0.03 -4.07 7.90
N GLY A 64 0.92 -3.65 6.98
CA GLY A 64 1.05 -4.30 5.67
C GLY A 64 1.51 -5.75 5.79
N VAL A 65 2.51 -6.01 6.64
CA VAL A 65 3.00 -7.36 6.92
C VAL A 65 1.92 -8.22 7.59
N ASP A 66 1.18 -7.65 8.55
CA ASP A 66 0.23 -8.41 9.36
C ASP A 66 -1.11 -8.70 8.64
N SER A 67 -1.53 -7.81 7.74
CA SER A 67 -2.73 -7.99 6.93
C SER A 67 -2.56 -9.01 5.80
N GLY A 68 -1.34 -9.19 5.29
CA GLY A 68 -1.04 -9.95 4.08
C GLY A 68 -1.04 -9.05 2.83
N TYR A 69 -0.95 -9.65 1.64
CA TYR A 69 -0.89 -8.89 0.37
C TYR A 69 -2.24 -8.30 -0.02
N VAL A 70 -2.60 -7.20 0.63
CA VAL A 70 -3.74 -6.36 0.28
C VAL A 70 -3.35 -5.47 -0.92
N PRO A 71 -4.14 -5.46 -2.01
CA PRO A 71 -3.84 -4.65 -3.19
C PRO A 71 -4.04 -3.17 -2.86
N TYR A 72 -2.94 -2.44 -2.68
CA TYR A 72 -2.97 -1.03 -2.30
C TYR A 72 -3.15 -0.08 -3.50
N THR A 73 -2.50 -0.39 -4.63
CA THR A 73 -2.61 0.40 -5.87
C THR A 73 -3.16 -0.47 -6.99
N ALA A 74 -4.21 0.02 -7.65
CA ALA A 74 -4.79 -0.59 -8.85
C ALA A 74 -4.96 0.48 -9.93
N TYR A 75 -4.73 0.09 -11.18
CA TYR A 75 -4.94 0.95 -12.34
C TYR A 75 -6.21 0.51 -13.07
N SER A 76 -7.13 1.44 -13.24
CA SER A 76 -8.45 1.16 -13.82
C SER A 76 -8.67 1.98 -15.08
N ALA A 77 -9.25 1.36 -16.11
CA ALA A 77 -9.68 2.02 -17.32
C ALA A 77 -11.07 1.54 -17.72
N LYS A 78 -11.79 2.35 -18.51
CA LYS A 78 -13.09 1.92 -19.06
C LYS A 78 -12.88 0.70 -19.95
N GLN A 79 -13.76 -0.29 -19.84
CA GLN A 79 -13.74 -1.48 -20.73
C GLN A 79 -13.75 -1.10 -22.22
N SER A 80 -14.46 -0.03 -22.60
CA SER A 80 -14.45 0.47 -23.98
C SER A 80 -13.07 0.98 -24.42
N TYR A 81 -12.31 1.60 -23.52
CA TYR A 81 -10.97 2.07 -23.80
C TYR A 81 -9.97 0.90 -23.92
N LEU A 82 -10.06 -0.09 -23.02
CA LEU A 82 -9.25 -1.32 -23.10
C LEU A 82 -9.40 -2.00 -24.46
N LYS A 83 -10.64 -2.11 -24.96
CA LYS A 83 -10.94 -2.73 -26.28
C LYS A 83 -10.48 -1.90 -27.46
N ALA A 84 -10.57 -0.57 -27.36
CA ALA A 84 -10.22 0.32 -28.46
C ALA A 84 -8.71 0.60 -28.58
N HIS A 85 -7.97 0.50 -27.47
CA HIS A 85 -6.55 0.85 -27.38
C HIS A 85 -5.71 -0.21 -26.65
N PRO A 86 -5.80 -1.50 -27.03
CA PRO A 86 -5.06 -2.57 -26.33
C PRO A 86 -3.54 -2.36 -26.37
N GLU A 87 -3.01 -1.74 -27.43
CA GLU A 87 -1.59 -1.42 -27.57
C GLU A 87 -1.11 -0.36 -26.57
N VAL A 88 -1.95 0.64 -26.26
CA VAL A 88 -1.63 1.68 -25.28
C VAL A 88 -1.61 1.08 -23.88
N ILE A 89 -2.62 0.25 -23.56
CA ILE A 89 -2.70 -0.43 -22.27
C ILE A 89 -1.53 -1.38 -22.08
N GLN A 90 -1.18 -2.17 -23.11
CA GLN A 90 0.00 -3.02 -23.05
C GLN A 90 1.28 -2.21 -22.90
N GLY A 91 1.42 -1.08 -23.61
CA GLY A 91 2.57 -0.18 -23.49
C GLY A 91 2.73 0.38 -22.08
N PHE A 92 1.64 0.84 -21.48
CA PHE A 92 1.59 1.31 -20.10
C PHE A 92 1.95 0.20 -19.10
N THR A 93 1.37 -0.98 -19.25
CA THR A 93 1.63 -2.13 -18.37
C THR A 93 3.09 -2.59 -18.46
N ASN A 94 3.66 -2.64 -19.67
CA ASN A 94 5.09 -2.94 -19.86
C ASN A 94 6.00 -1.90 -19.19
N ALA A 95 5.63 -0.61 -19.22
CA ALA A 95 6.44 0.44 -18.61
C ALA A 95 6.41 0.31 -17.07
N LEU A 96 5.26 0.02 -16.50
CA LEU A 96 5.13 -0.26 -15.07
C LEU A 96 5.91 -1.51 -14.67
N GLN A 97 5.83 -2.61 -15.42
CA GLN A 97 6.54 -3.85 -15.08
C GLN A 97 8.06 -3.61 -15.06
N LYS A 98 8.60 -2.86 -16.03
CA LYS A 98 10.01 -2.43 -16.02
C LYS A 98 10.38 -1.62 -14.78
N GLY A 99 9.44 -0.81 -14.26
CA GLY A 99 9.61 -0.10 -13.00
C GLY A 99 9.69 -1.06 -11.82
N MET A 100 8.81 -2.06 -11.76
CA MET A 100 8.85 -3.12 -10.74
C MET A 100 10.17 -3.90 -10.83
N ASP A 101 10.58 -4.32 -12.03
CA ASP A 101 11.85 -5.02 -12.25
C ASP A 101 13.05 -4.18 -11.80
N TYR A 102 13.02 -2.86 -12.04
CA TYR A 102 14.04 -1.94 -11.56
C TYR A 102 14.10 -1.93 -10.04
N VAL A 103 12.96 -1.76 -9.36
CA VAL A 103 12.87 -1.78 -7.89
C VAL A 103 13.41 -3.10 -7.33
N GLN A 104 13.07 -4.24 -7.93
CA GLN A 104 13.55 -5.55 -7.44
C GLN A 104 15.04 -5.79 -7.65
N SER A 105 15.66 -5.12 -8.63
CA SER A 105 17.06 -5.35 -9.02
C SER A 105 18.05 -4.30 -8.51
N HIS A 106 17.56 -3.25 -7.84
CA HIS A 106 18.38 -2.13 -7.36
C HIS A 106 18.27 -1.96 -5.85
N THR A 107 19.24 -1.24 -5.30
CA THR A 107 19.29 -0.89 -3.88
C THR A 107 18.31 0.24 -3.54
N PRO A 108 17.88 0.37 -2.26
CA PRO A 108 17.06 1.48 -1.81
C PRO A 108 17.64 2.86 -2.16
N GLU A 109 18.96 3.03 -2.09
CA GLU A 109 19.65 4.28 -2.46
C GLU A 109 19.49 4.62 -3.95
N GLU A 110 19.66 3.63 -4.82
CA GLU A 110 19.50 3.81 -6.27
C GLU A 110 18.05 4.14 -6.62
N ILE A 111 17.09 3.42 -6.01
CA ILE A 111 15.66 3.69 -6.18
C ILE A 111 15.32 5.11 -5.70
N ALA A 112 15.81 5.50 -4.51
CA ALA A 112 15.60 6.83 -3.94
C ALA A 112 16.14 7.95 -4.85
N GLN A 113 17.32 7.76 -5.46
CA GLN A 113 17.89 8.73 -6.41
C GLN A 113 17.01 8.89 -7.66
N VAL A 114 16.44 7.81 -8.18
CA VAL A 114 15.56 7.85 -9.36
C VAL A 114 14.28 8.64 -9.09
N ILE A 115 13.70 8.50 -7.90
CA ILE A 115 12.43 9.15 -7.54
C ILE A 115 12.59 10.50 -6.83
N ALA A 116 13.81 10.89 -6.44
CA ALA A 116 14.06 12.14 -5.74
C ALA A 116 13.53 13.39 -6.46
N PRO A 117 13.61 13.52 -7.81
CA PRO A 117 13.05 14.68 -8.51
C PRO A 117 11.54 14.89 -8.31
N GLN A 118 10.80 13.83 -7.95
CA GLN A 118 9.36 13.85 -7.70
C GLN A 118 9.02 14.31 -6.27
N PHE A 119 10.02 14.34 -5.39
CA PHE A 119 9.90 14.74 -3.98
C PHE A 119 10.87 15.88 -3.66
N ALA A 120 10.76 16.98 -4.38
CA ALA A 120 11.70 18.12 -4.29
C ALA A 120 11.81 18.77 -2.89
N GLU A 121 10.82 18.52 -2.02
CA GLU A 121 10.78 19.03 -0.65
C GLU A 121 11.31 18.04 0.40
N THR A 122 11.73 16.83 -0.03
CA THR A 122 12.21 15.78 0.86
C THR A 122 13.69 15.50 0.59
N ASP A 123 14.50 15.50 1.64
CA ASP A 123 15.92 15.19 1.52
C ASP A 123 16.14 13.76 1.03
N LEU A 124 17.13 13.54 0.15
CA LEU A 124 17.44 12.20 -0.39
C LEU A 124 17.66 11.15 0.70
N ALA A 125 18.24 11.53 1.84
CA ALA A 125 18.44 10.64 2.98
C ALA A 125 17.12 10.18 3.61
N ASP A 126 16.13 11.07 3.71
CA ASP A 126 14.79 10.74 4.21
C ASP A 126 14.05 9.84 3.19
N ILE A 127 14.15 10.15 1.89
CA ILE A 127 13.60 9.29 0.82
C ILE A 127 14.23 7.89 0.90
N THR A 128 15.55 7.80 1.05
CA THR A 128 16.27 6.52 1.16
C THR A 128 15.80 5.72 2.37
N THR A 129 15.59 6.38 3.52
CA THR A 129 15.07 5.74 4.74
C THR A 129 13.69 5.14 4.50
N ILE A 130 12.78 5.91 3.89
CA ILE A 130 11.42 5.49 3.53
C ILE A 130 11.45 4.31 2.55
N VAL A 131 12.24 4.42 1.48
CA VAL A 131 12.36 3.37 0.46
C VAL A 131 12.94 2.10 1.06
N THR A 132 13.95 2.21 1.94
CA THR A 132 14.54 1.05 2.64
C THR A 132 13.49 0.34 3.47
N ARG A 133 12.65 1.06 4.22
CA ARG A 133 11.56 0.46 4.99
C ARG A 133 10.62 -0.36 4.11
N TYR A 134 10.17 0.20 2.98
CA TYR A 134 9.27 -0.51 2.06
C TYR A 134 9.95 -1.70 1.37
N TYR A 135 11.24 -1.56 1.05
CA TYR A 135 12.05 -2.63 0.46
C TYR A 135 12.20 -3.81 1.42
N GLU A 136 12.59 -3.56 2.67
CA GLU A 136 12.75 -4.60 3.69
C GLU A 136 11.42 -5.29 4.08
N GLN A 137 10.30 -4.57 3.95
CA GLN A 137 8.96 -5.11 4.18
C GLN A 137 8.40 -5.93 3.01
N ASP A 138 9.12 -5.99 1.87
CA ASP A 138 8.62 -6.59 0.63
C ASP A 138 7.27 -6.00 0.19
N THR A 139 7.17 -4.66 0.27
CA THR A 139 5.93 -3.92 -0.02
C THR A 139 5.55 -3.98 -1.49
N TRP A 140 6.54 -4.02 -2.38
CA TRP A 140 6.35 -4.03 -3.83
C TRP A 140 6.44 -5.44 -4.36
N LYS A 141 5.37 -5.90 -5.01
CA LYS A 141 5.40 -7.19 -5.74
C LYS A 141 6.45 -7.18 -6.85
N ASP A 142 6.95 -8.36 -7.18
CA ASP A 142 7.83 -8.58 -8.33
C ASP A 142 7.12 -8.41 -9.70
N ASN A 143 5.79 -8.43 -9.71
CA ASN A 143 5.00 -8.30 -10.93
C ASN A 143 3.68 -7.56 -10.73
N LEU A 144 3.09 -7.14 -11.85
CA LEU A 144 1.79 -6.46 -11.91
C LEU A 144 0.59 -7.40 -11.96
N ILE A 145 0.77 -8.71 -11.78
CA ILE A 145 -0.35 -9.66 -11.78
C ILE A 145 -1.13 -9.45 -10.49
N PHE A 146 -2.31 -8.85 -10.64
CA PHE A 146 -3.23 -8.66 -9.54
C PHE A 146 -3.87 -10.01 -9.21
N GLU A 147 -3.38 -10.71 -8.19
CA GLU A 147 -3.86 -12.04 -7.82
C GLU A 147 -5.30 -12.04 -7.31
N GLU A 148 -6.05 -13.07 -7.68
CA GLU A 148 -7.41 -13.33 -7.18
C GLU A 148 -7.41 -13.43 -5.64
N LYS A 149 -6.42 -14.09 -5.05
CA LYS A 149 -6.29 -14.19 -3.58
C LYS A 149 -6.17 -12.82 -2.90
N SER A 150 -5.41 -11.90 -3.49
CA SER A 150 -5.29 -10.52 -2.97
C SER A 150 -6.60 -9.75 -3.10
N PHE A 151 -7.33 -9.97 -4.19
CA PHE A 151 -8.65 -9.39 -4.38
C PHE A 151 -9.67 -9.93 -3.36
N GLU A 152 -9.70 -11.25 -3.13
CA GLU A 152 -10.57 -11.85 -2.11
C GLU A 152 -10.24 -11.38 -0.70
N LEU A 153 -8.95 -11.24 -0.37
CA LEU A 153 -8.53 -10.66 0.91
C LEU A 153 -9.06 -9.22 1.08
N LEU A 154 -9.02 -8.39 0.03
CA LEU A 154 -9.64 -7.07 0.09
C LEU A 154 -11.15 -7.16 0.31
N GLN A 155 -11.85 -8.08 -0.37
CA GLN A 155 -13.27 -8.29 -0.14
C GLN A 155 -13.58 -8.76 1.29
N ASP A 156 -12.73 -9.60 1.89
CA ASP A 156 -12.85 -10.03 3.28
C ASP A 156 -12.75 -8.84 4.24
N ILE A 157 -11.73 -7.99 4.07
CA ILE A 157 -11.51 -6.79 4.89
C ILE A 157 -12.70 -5.82 4.78
N LEU A 158 -13.20 -5.56 3.57
CA LEU A 158 -14.31 -4.65 3.37
C LEU A 158 -15.63 -5.22 3.91
N ALA A 159 -15.89 -6.53 3.71
CA ALA A 159 -17.08 -7.17 4.23
C ALA A 159 -17.09 -7.21 5.77
N GLU A 160 -15.94 -7.47 6.40
CA GLU A 160 -15.81 -7.48 7.86
C GLU A 160 -15.95 -6.08 8.47
N ALA A 161 -15.60 -5.04 7.71
CA ALA A 161 -15.86 -3.64 8.07
C ALA A 161 -17.28 -3.18 7.74
N GLU A 162 -18.13 -4.04 7.17
CA GLU A 162 -19.49 -3.70 6.70
C GLU A 162 -19.51 -2.65 5.56
N GLU A 163 -18.38 -2.45 4.87
CA GLU A 163 -18.20 -1.50 3.77
C GLU A 163 -18.47 -2.13 2.37
N LEU A 164 -18.75 -3.43 2.33
CA LEU A 164 -19.06 -4.15 1.10
C LEU A 164 -20.44 -4.81 1.18
N GLU A 165 -21.42 -4.25 0.48
CA GLU A 165 -22.78 -4.81 0.43
C GLU A 165 -22.83 -6.19 -0.23
N ASN A 166 -22.11 -6.35 -1.34
CA ASN A 166 -22.09 -7.57 -2.13
C ASN A 166 -20.69 -7.83 -2.67
N ARG A 167 -20.23 -9.08 -2.55
CA ARG A 167 -19.00 -9.51 -3.21
C ARG A 167 -19.15 -9.48 -4.73
N VAL A 168 -18.05 -9.19 -5.41
CA VAL A 168 -17.94 -9.13 -6.86
C VAL A 168 -17.02 -10.26 -7.32
N PRO A 169 -17.33 -10.99 -8.41
CA PRO A 169 -16.39 -11.94 -9.00
C PRO A 169 -15.13 -11.24 -9.49
N TYR A 170 -13.97 -11.83 -9.22
CA TYR A 170 -12.66 -11.29 -9.60
C TYR A 170 -12.57 -10.94 -11.10
N GLU A 171 -13.01 -11.85 -11.97
CA GLU A 171 -12.96 -11.68 -13.44
C GLU A 171 -13.92 -10.62 -13.97
N ALA A 172 -14.86 -10.14 -13.14
CA ALA A 172 -15.74 -9.05 -13.52
C ALA A 172 -15.02 -7.69 -13.50
N LEU A 173 -13.99 -7.56 -12.66
CA LEU A 173 -13.26 -6.31 -12.43
C LEU A 173 -11.80 -6.36 -12.86
N VAL A 174 -11.19 -7.54 -12.87
CA VAL A 174 -9.76 -7.70 -13.10
C VAL A 174 -9.49 -8.43 -14.41
N THR A 175 -8.49 -7.95 -15.14
CA THR A 175 -7.90 -8.66 -16.28
C THR A 175 -6.38 -8.72 -16.07
N THR A 176 -5.83 -9.92 -16.17
CA THR A 176 -4.38 -10.16 -16.03
C THR A 176 -3.66 -10.22 -17.36
N GLU A 177 -4.38 -10.25 -18.49
CA GLU A 177 -3.82 -10.50 -19.83
C GLU A 177 -2.64 -9.59 -20.16
N PHE A 178 -2.75 -8.30 -19.83
CA PHE A 178 -1.68 -7.33 -20.11
C PHE A 178 -0.48 -7.50 -19.17
N ALA A 179 -0.72 -7.86 -17.91
CA ALA A 179 0.31 -8.06 -16.90
C ALA A 179 1.09 -9.35 -17.18
N GLU A 180 0.41 -10.45 -17.51
CA GLU A 180 1.03 -11.72 -17.89
C GLU A 180 1.99 -11.53 -19.08
N LYS A 181 1.55 -10.84 -20.14
CA LYS A 181 2.40 -10.52 -21.30
C LYS A 181 3.57 -9.59 -20.97
N ALA A 182 3.45 -8.77 -19.93
CA ALA A 182 4.51 -7.86 -19.51
C ALA A 182 5.62 -8.61 -18.76
N VAL A 183 5.27 -9.62 -17.96
CA VAL A 183 6.21 -10.45 -17.19
C VAL A 183 7.03 -11.39 -18.10
N GLU A 184 6.47 -11.82 -19.23
CA GLU A 184 7.18 -12.71 -20.18
C GLU A 184 8.32 -12.05 -20.98
N LYS A 185 8.52 -10.73 -20.86
CA LYS A 185 9.47 -9.95 -21.67
C LYS A 185 10.81 -9.73 -21.01
#